data_AF-A0A7S1WSH6-F1
#
_entry.id   AF-A0A7S1WSH6-F1
#
_cell.length_a   1.000
_cell.length_b   1.000
_cell.length_c   1.000
_cell.angle_alpha   90.00
_cell.angle_beta   90.00
_cell.angle_gamma   90.00
#
_symmetry.space_group_name_H-M   'P 1'
#
loop_
_entity.id
_entity.type
_entity.pdbx_description
1 polymer ?
#
loop_
_entity_poly.entity_id
_entity_poly.type
_entity_poly.pdbx_seq_one_letter_code
_entity_poly.pdbx_strand_id
1 'polypeptide(L)'
;MPLYEEKLINPLAVRFSQDRIWPEFQDGTQIEDSLVQIQTVPFTEAAYDLVLRPPFPPMEIIRLKQERREADGERSRDEKGRRLFGEESWFTFDNRRLYCLQRAALQLWPRVAAVVVKVLYDFPEVRCARHKFRTTTDGCSVKISLPDGRTGSLWSWQEASRSGQSTPDSTASFLTAVRRDTVKSRKEMLTEVPPIALLSPGTREATVAERFNLGASRAAEKEGKAAGAQLLSLLQGGGDSQAGGAGQATGLSALFEQQPQASADAGWDWNTSQGWGDCWGDWDSGHSWSEGHSWSEGKGWGDGKGRGK
;
A
#
# COMPACT_ATOMS: atom_id res chain seq x y z
N MET A 1 -19.53 -6.91 10.79
CA MET A 1 -19.00 -5.75 11.52
C MET A 1 -18.01 -5.02 10.63
N PRO A 2 -17.90 -3.68 10.71
CA PRO A 2 -16.89 -2.95 9.95
C PRO A 2 -15.49 -3.50 10.29
N LEU A 3 -14.68 -3.80 9.28
CA LEU A 3 -13.32 -4.34 9.44
C LEU A 3 -12.29 -3.28 9.90
N TYR A 4 -12.74 -2.04 10.07
CA TYR A 4 -11.92 -0.89 10.36
C TYR A 4 -12.63 0.11 11.28
N GLU A 5 -11.83 0.96 11.91
CA GLU A 5 -12.28 2.14 12.66
C GLU A 5 -11.54 3.36 12.11
N GLU A 6 -12.23 4.50 12.02
CA GLU A 6 -11.59 5.74 11.60
C GLU A 6 -10.91 6.41 12.79
N LYS A 7 -9.64 6.80 12.63
CA LYS A 7 -8.84 7.49 13.65
C LYS A 7 -8.05 8.64 13.03
N LEU A 8 -7.55 9.52 13.87
CA LEU A 8 -6.54 10.52 13.48
C LEU A 8 -5.13 10.00 13.81
N ILE A 9 -4.21 10.25 12.88
CA ILE A 9 -2.78 9.99 13.06
C ILE A 9 -1.95 11.05 12.32
N ASN A 10 -0.76 11.35 12.82
CA ASN A 10 0.25 12.11 12.10
C ASN A 10 0.74 11.27 10.89
N PRO A 11 0.62 11.75 9.64
CA PRO A 11 1.03 10.98 8.46
C PRO A 11 2.53 10.64 8.45
N LEU A 12 3.38 11.44 9.13
CA LEU A 12 4.81 11.16 9.26
C LEU A 12 5.12 9.99 10.21
N ALA A 13 4.16 9.59 11.04
CA ALA A 13 4.28 8.42 11.91
C ALA A 13 3.90 7.11 11.20
N VAL A 14 3.37 7.18 9.98
CA VAL A 14 2.99 6.03 9.15
C VAL A 14 4.12 5.73 8.16
N ARG A 15 4.37 4.44 7.94
CA ARG A 15 5.43 3.92 7.08
C ARG A 15 4.87 3.40 5.76
N PHE A 16 5.70 3.48 4.71
CA PHE A 16 5.40 2.87 3.42
C PHE A 16 5.44 1.34 3.52
N SER A 17 4.56 0.65 2.81
CA SER A 17 4.55 -0.82 2.72
C SER A 17 5.41 -1.37 1.58
N GLN A 18 5.79 -0.54 0.62
CA GLN A 18 6.58 -0.92 -0.56
C GLN A 18 7.64 0.13 -0.82
N ASP A 19 8.77 -0.30 -1.38
CA ASP A 19 9.90 0.59 -1.71
C ASP A 19 9.67 1.47 -2.95
N ARG A 20 8.59 1.25 -3.71
CA ARG A 20 8.34 1.93 -4.98
C ARG A 20 6.90 2.41 -5.08
N ILE A 21 6.70 3.62 -5.61
CA ILE A 21 5.41 4.14 -6.04
C ILE A 21 5.47 4.65 -7.47
N TRP A 22 4.32 4.61 -8.13
CA TRP A 22 4.11 5.26 -9.42
C TRP A 22 3.75 6.74 -9.22
N PRO A 23 4.10 7.62 -10.19
CA PRO A 23 3.84 9.05 -10.11
C PRO A 23 2.36 9.40 -10.34
N GLU A 24 1.54 8.42 -10.73
CA GLU A 24 0.13 8.57 -11.04
C GLU A 24 -0.74 7.68 -10.13
N PHE A 25 -1.95 8.15 -9.82
CA PHE A 25 -3.02 7.36 -9.24
C PHE A 25 -3.64 6.40 -10.26
N GLN A 26 -4.53 5.50 -9.80
CA GLN A 26 -5.20 4.54 -10.70
C GLN A 26 -6.15 5.19 -11.71
N ASP A 27 -6.59 6.42 -11.43
CA ASP A 27 -7.44 7.23 -12.31
C ASP A 27 -6.63 8.09 -13.30
N GLY A 28 -5.29 7.96 -13.31
CA GLY A 28 -4.39 8.74 -14.16
C GLY A 28 -4.01 10.13 -13.60
N THR A 29 -4.55 10.52 -12.44
CA THR A 29 -4.20 11.80 -11.81
C THR A 29 -2.76 11.76 -11.30
N GLN A 30 -1.96 12.80 -11.56
CA GLN A 30 -0.60 12.90 -11.01
C GLN A 30 -0.63 13.07 -9.49
N ILE A 31 0.33 12.46 -8.79
CA ILE A 31 0.44 12.58 -7.32
C ILE A 31 0.71 14.03 -6.87
N GLU A 32 1.46 14.79 -7.67
CA GLU A 32 1.78 16.19 -7.39
C GLU A 32 0.55 17.10 -7.60
N ASP A 33 -0.29 16.82 -8.59
CA ASP A 33 -1.55 17.55 -8.79
C ASP A 33 -2.54 17.30 -7.65
N SER A 34 -2.50 16.11 -7.05
CA SER A 34 -3.32 15.80 -5.87
C SER A 34 -2.78 16.45 -4.60
N LEU A 35 -1.46 16.67 -4.51
CA LEU A 35 -0.81 17.33 -3.37
C LEU A 35 -1.32 18.76 -3.21
N VAL A 36 -1.42 19.52 -4.31
CA VAL A 36 -1.90 20.92 -4.29
C VAL A 36 -3.38 21.06 -3.94
N GLN A 37 -4.16 19.98 -4.09
CA GLN A 37 -5.57 19.93 -3.75
C GLN A 37 -5.84 19.59 -2.28
N ILE A 38 -4.80 19.23 -1.50
CA ILE A 38 -4.97 18.91 -0.08
C ILE A 38 -5.35 20.18 0.69
N GLN A 39 -6.54 20.15 1.28
CA GLN A 39 -7.05 21.22 2.12
C GLN A 39 -6.63 21.01 3.57
N THR A 40 -6.65 22.08 4.37
CA THR A 40 -6.39 22.02 5.81
C THR A 40 -7.57 22.57 6.58
N VAL A 41 -7.88 21.95 7.72
CA VAL A 41 -8.91 22.40 8.65
C VAL A 41 -8.26 22.64 10.00
N PRO A 42 -8.39 23.83 10.60
CA PRO A 42 -7.94 24.07 11.96
C PRO A 42 -8.55 23.06 12.92
N PHE A 43 -7.71 22.49 13.78
CA PHE A 43 -8.14 21.54 14.78
C PHE A 43 -7.31 21.79 16.02
N THR A 44 -7.92 22.36 17.05
CA THR A 44 -7.25 22.73 18.30
C THR A 44 -7.50 21.72 19.41
N GLU A 45 -8.18 20.63 19.12
CA GLU A 45 -8.44 19.58 20.08
C GLU A 45 -7.32 18.53 19.99
N ALA A 46 -6.94 17.98 21.14
CA ALA A 46 -5.87 16.99 21.27
C ALA A 46 -4.46 17.52 20.93
N ALA A 47 -3.72 16.78 20.12
CA ALA A 47 -2.27 16.88 19.98
C ALA A 47 -1.82 17.38 18.59
N TYR A 48 -2.77 17.91 17.81
CA TYR A 48 -2.60 18.39 16.45
C TYR A 48 -3.10 19.82 16.36
N ASP A 49 -2.59 20.59 15.40
CA ASP A 49 -3.00 21.98 15.13
C ASP A 49 -3.97 22.07 13.94
N LEU A 50 -3.95 21.06 13.07
CA LEU A 50 -4.78 20.97 11.88
C LEU A 50 -5.01 19.53 11.42
N VAL A 51 -6.07 19.33 10.65
CA VAL A 51 -6.37 18.07 9.96
C VAL A 51 -6.26 18.29 8.45
N LEU A 52 -5.56 17.38 7.77
CA LEU A 52 -5.46 17.32 6.31
C LEU A 52 -6.72 16.69 5.73
N ARG A 53 -7.34 17.37 4.76
CA ARG A 53 -8.44 16.85 3.95
C ARG A 53 -7.96 16.64 2.51
N PRO A 54 -7.50 15.44 2.17
CA PRO A 54 -7.06 15.14 0.81
C PRO A 54 -8.25 14.99 -0.17
N PRO A 55 -8.01 15.13 -1.49
CA PRO A 55 -9.04 14.91 -2.52
C PRO A 55 -9.33 13.42 -2.78
N PHE A 56 -8.67 12.51 -2.06
CA PHE A 56 -8.80 11.06 -2.21
C PHE A 56 -9.35 10.42 -0.92
N PRO A 57 -9.91 9.20 -0.99
CA PRO A 57 -10.41 8.50 0.20
C PRO A 57 -9.35 8.32 1.30
N PRO A 58 -9.75 8.19 2.58
CA PRO A 58 -8.85 7.90 3.68
C PRO A 58 -7.98 6.68 3.37
N MET A 59 -6.69 6.75 3.72
CA MET A 59 -5.81 5.61 3.56
C MET A 59 -6.08 4.58 4.64
N GLU A 60 -5.91 3.31 4.27
CA GLU A 60 -6.02 2.21 5.20
C GLU A 60 -4.65 1.92 5.82
N ILE A 61 -4.62 1.77 7.14
CA ILE A 61 -3.41 1.48 7.89
C ILE A 61 -3.58 0.25 8.79
N ILE A 62 -2.46 -0.41 9.06
CA ILE A 62 -2.39 -1.55 9.96
C ILE A 62 -1.14 -1.48 10.83
N ARG A 63 -1.23 -1.97 12.07
CA ARG A 63 -0.06 -2.16 12.94
C ARG A 63 0.55 -3.54 12.68
N LEU A 64 1.82 -3.60 12.30
CA LEU A 64 2.50 -4.89 12.10
C LEU A 64 4.00 -4.82 12.38
N LYS A 65 4.57 -5.99 12.68
CA LYS A 65 6.02 -6.25 12.68
C LYS A 65 6.43 -6.79 11.31
N GLN A 66 7.16 -5.99 10.55
CA GLN A 66 7.62 -6.36 9.21
C GLN A 66 8.88 -7.25 9.32
N GLU A 67 8.98 -8.25 8.45
CA GLU A 67 10.23 -9.02 8.28
C GLU A 67 11.27 -8.11 7.60
N ARG A 68 12.44 -7.91 8.22
CA ARG A 68 13.49 -7.05 7.65
C ARG A 68 14.03 -7.68 6.39
N ARG A 69 14.35 -6.83 5.42
CA ARG A 69 14.98 -7.22 4.17
C ARG A 69 16.28 -6.47 4.02
N GLU A 70 17.27 -7.15 3.49
CA GLU A 70 18.53 -6.53 3.11
C GLU A 70 18.33 -5.68 1.85
N ALA A 71 19.36 -4.91 1.45
CA ALA A 71 19.30 -4.06 0.26
C ALA A 71 19.06 -4.86 -1.04
N ASP A 72 19.34 -6.17 -1.03
CA ASP A 72 19.04 -7.10 -2.12
C ASP A 72 17.60 -7.62 -2.11
N GLY A 73 16.76 -7.17 -1.17
CA GLY A 73 15.40 -7.63 -1.01
C GLY A 73 15.29 -9.02 -0.38
N GLU A 74 16.39 -9.72 -0.09
CA GLU A 74 16.37 -11.00 0.60
C GLU A 74 15.97 -10.82 2.07
N ARG A 75 15.38 -11.88 2.63
CA ARG A 75 14.90 -11.86 4.03
C ARG A 75 16.11 -11.87 4.96
N SER A 76 16.24 -10.84 5.78
CA SER A 76 17.31 -10.73 6.76
C SER A 76 17.19 -11.84 7.82
N ARG A 77 18.31 -12.50 8.12
CA ARG A 77 18.39 -13.60 9.09
C ARG A 77 19.50 -13.32 10.09
N ASP A 78 19.29 -13.74 11.34
CA ASP A 78 20.34 -13.69 12.36
C ASP A 78 21.42 -14.76 12.12
N GLU A 79 22.50 -14.71 12.92
CA GLU A 79 23.60 -15.69 12.89
C GLU A 79 23.14 -17.16 13.05
N LYS A 80 21.94 -17.37 13.62
CA LYS A 80 21.32 -18.69 13.84
C LYS A 80 20.33 -19.06 12.73
N GLY A 81 20.23 -18.26 11.67
CA GLY A 81 19.32 -18.48 10.55
C GLY A 81 17.84 -18.15 10.83
N ARG A 82 17.52 -17.50 11.95
CA ARG A 82 16.16 -17.08 12.30
C ARG A 82 15.82 -15.76 11.62
N ARG A 83 14.56 -15.61 11.19
CA ARG A 83 14.08 -14.39 10.52
C ARG A 83 14.14 -13.19 11.46
N LEU A 84 14.72 -12.09 10.99
CA LEU A 84 14.73 -10.82 11.72
C LEU A 84 13.48 -10.02 11.39
N PHE A 85 12.80 -9.54 12.44
CA PHE A 85 11.66 -8.65 12.32
C PHE A 85 12.05 -7.25 12.80
N GLY A 86 11.57 -6.24 12.09
CA GLY A 86 11.71 -4.84 12.46
C GLY A 86 10.81 -4.49 13.65
N GLU A 87 10.89 -3.22 14.05
CA GLU A 87 9.98 -2.66 15.05
C GLU A 87 8.54 -2.72 14.55
N GLU A 88 7.61 -2.95 15.47
CA GLU A 88 6.19 -2.86 15.17
C GLU A 88 5.82 -1.42 14.84
N SER A 89 5.20 -1.17 13.69
CA SER A 89 4.90 0.18 13.21
C SER A 89 3.56 0.24 12.48
N TRP A 90 3.06 1.46 12.27
CA TRP A 90 1.89 1.70 11.41
C TRP A 90 2.33 1.70 9.95
N PHE A 91 1.71 0.87 9.13
CA PHE A 91 1.98 0.80 7.69
C PHE A 91 0.71 1.09 6.90
N THR A 92 0.87 1.76 5.76
CA THR A 92 -0.23 2.03 4.83
C THR A 92 -0.34 0.96 3.74
N PHE A 93 -1.55 0.75 3.22
CA PHE A 93 -1.79 -0.01 1.99
C PHE A 93 -1.73 0.86 0.73
N ASP A 94 -1.74 2.19 0.86
CA ASP A 94 -1.78 3.15 -0.25
C ASP A 94 -0.58 4.11 -0.19
N ASN A 95 0.60 3.63 -0.61
CA ASN A 95 1.86 4.39 -0.52
C ASN A 95 1.82 5.75 -1.26
N ARG A 96 1.12 5.83 -2.40
CA ARG A 96 0.93 7.08 -3.16
C ARG A 96 0.20 8.16 -2.34
N ARG A 97 -0.88 7.77 -1.64
CA ARG A 97 -1.64 8.68 -0.76
C ARG A 97 -0.79 9.13 0.42
N LEU A 98 -0.04 8.22 1.03
CA LEU A 98 0.85 8.55 2.13
C LEU A 98 1.94 9.54 1.71
N TYR A 99 2.54 9.38 0.54
CA TYR A 99 3.52 10.33 0.01
C TYR A 99 2.96 11.76 -0.03
N CYS A 100 1.79 11.96 -0.65
CA CYS A 100 1.14 13.27 -0.72
C CYS A 100 0.87 13.84 0.69
N LEU A 101 0.37 13.01 1.61
CA LEU A 101 0.07 13.43 2.99
C LEU A 101 1.32 13.81 3.79
N GLN A 102 2.42 13.08 3.64
CA GLN A 102 3.69 13.40 4.28
C GLN A 102 4.30 14.69 3.72
N ARG A 103 4.25 14.88 2.39
CA ARG A 103 4.68 16.13 1.73
C ARG A 103 3.89 17.33 2.25
N ALA A 104 2.57 17.24 2.28
CA ALA A 104 1.70 18.30 2.79
C ALA A 104 1.95 18.59 4.28
N ALA A 105 2.10 17.56 5.11
CA ALA A 105 2.41 17.73 6.53
C ALA A 105 3.75 18.45 6.76
N LEU A 106 4.78 18.12 5.98
CA LEU A 106 6.08 18.80 6.06
C LEU A 106 5.99 20.29 5.67
N GLN A 107 5.21 20.62 4.64
CA GLN A 107 5.02 22.01 4.19
C GLN A 107 4.34 22.89 5.24
N LEU A 108 3.57 22.28 6.15
CA LEU A 108 2.82 22.99 7.19
C LEU A 108 3.59 23.10 8.52
N TRP A 109 4.75 22.45 8.64
CA TRP A 109 5.59 22.54 9.84
C TRP A 109 5.97 24.01 10.14
N PRO A 110 5.86 24.52 11.38
CA PRO A 110 5.77 23.81 12.67
C PRO A 110 4.38 23.35 13.12
N ARG A 111 3.33 23.55 12.33
CA ARG A 111 1.98 23.14 12.69
C ARG A 111 1.84 21.63 12.54
N VAL A 112 1.49 20.94 13.62
CA VAL A 112 1.36 19.48 13.66
C VAL A 112 0.08 19.07 12.94
N ALA A 113 0.23 18.40 11.80
CA ALA A 113 -0.87 17.91 11.00
C ALA A 113 -1.30 16.49 11.43
N ALA A 114 -2.60 16.23 11.41
CA ALA A 114 -3.19 14.89 11.44
C ALA A 114 -3.95 14.58 10.14
N VAL A 115 -4.20 13.31 9.88
CA VAL A 115 -5.07 12.85 8.78
C VAL A 115 -6.00 11.76 9.28
N VAL A 116 -7.22 11.71 8.73
CA VAL A 116 -8.16 10.62 8.95
C VAL A 116 -7.68 9.36 8.23
N VAL A 117 -7.62 8.25 8.96
CA VAL A 117 -7.20 6.94 8.45
C VAL A 117 -8.17 5.86 8.88
N LYS A 118 -8.26 4.80 8.08
CA LYS A 118 -9.00 3.58 8.42
C LYS A 118 -8.05 2.57 9.03
N VAL A 119 -8.19 2.33 10.33
CA VAL A 119 -7.34 1.42 11.09
C VAL A 119 -7.94 0.02 11.04
N LEU A 120 -7.25 -0.91 10.36
CA LEU A 120 -7.66 -2.30 10.25
C LEU A 120 -7.27 -3.05 11.54
N TYR A 121 -8.22 -3.74 12.18
CA TYR A 121 -7.98 -4.43 13.48
C TYR A 121 -8.33 -5.91 13.52
N ASP A 122 -9.03 -6.45 12.52
CA ASP A 122 -9.42 -7.86 12.46
C ASP A 122 -9.29 -8.38 11.02
N PHE A 123 -8.05 -8.43 10.53
CA PHE A 123 -7.77 -8.89 9.17
C PHE A 123 -7.22 -10.33 9.24
N PRO A 124 -8.06 -11.39 9.22
CA PRO A 124 -7.58 -12.79 9.18
C PRO A 124 -6.66 -13.07 7.96
N GLU A 125 -6.75 -12.22 6.94
CA GLU A 125 -5.93 -12.22 5.73
C GLU A 125 -4.66 -11.34 5.84
N VAL A 126 -4.26 -10.91 7.04
CA VAL A 126 -2.93 -10.31 7.29
C VAL A 126 -1.83 -11.20 6.71
N ARG A 127 -2.07 -12.52 6.57
CA ARG A 127 -1.15 -13.42 5.86
C ARG A 127 -0.94 -13.04 4.39
N CYS A 128 -2.00 -12.79 3.63
CA CYS A 128 -1.89 -12.39 2.22
C CYS A 128 -1.32 -10.97 2.10
N ALA A 129 -1.77 -10.06 2.97
CA ALA A 129 -1.27 -8.70 3.04
C ALA A 129 0.23 -8.64 3.40
N ARG A 130 0.73 -9.50 4.29
CA ARG A 130 2.15 -9.62 4.66
C ARG A 130 3.08 -9.74 3.46
N HIS A 131 2.64 -10.40 2.40
CA HIS A 131 3.44 -10.53 1.18
C HIS A 131 3.58 -9.21 0.40
N LYS A 132 2.71 -8.23 0.64
CA LYS A 132 2.76 -6.88 0.04
C LYS A 132 3.67 -5.93 0.81
N PHE A 133 3.97 -6.22 2.08
CA PHE A 133 4.92 -5.44 2.87
C PHE A 133 6.34 -5.87 2.54
N ARG A 134 6.91 -5.23 1.51
CA ARG A 134 8.26 -5.48 1.01
C ARG A 134 8.99 -4.15 0.96
N THR A 135 9.57 -3.77 2.08
CA THR A 135 10.47 -2.63 2.15
C THR A 135 11.85 -3.05 2.62
N THR A 136 12.86 -2.43 2.04
CA THR A 136 14.27 -2.55 2.45
C THR A 136 14.65 -1.46 3.47
N THR A 137 13.89 -0.37 3.53
CA THR A 137 14.16 0.79 4.42
C THR A 137 13.25 0.85 5.64
N ASP A 138 12.72 -0.30 6.07
CA ASP A 138 11.70 -0.42 7.13
C ASP A 138 10.47 0.51 6.92
N GLY A 139 10.22 0.93 5.67
CA GLY A 139 9.13 1.81 5.25
C GLY A 139 9.37 3.30 5.51
N CYS A 140 10.60 3.70 5.80
CA CYS A 140 10.97 5.10 6.06
C CYS A 140 11.18 5.94 4.79
N SER A 141 11.37 5.29 3.64
CA SER A 141 11.54 5.95 2.34
C SER A 141 10.84 5.20 1.22
N VAL A 142 10.63 5.89 0.10
CA VAL A 142 10.00 5.33 -1.09
C VAL A 142 10.66 5.88 -2.36
N LYS A 143 10.88 5.03 -3.36
CA LYS A 143 11.36 5.41 -4.68
C LYS A 143 10.17 5.79 -5.56
N ILE A 144 10.22 6.97 -6.16
CA ILE A 144 9.21 7.41 -7.12
C ILE A 144 9.70 6.96 -8.49
N SER A 145 9.01 6.00 -9.12
CA SER A 145 9.37 5.53 -10.44
C SER A 145 9.05 6.57 -11.51
N LEU A 146 9.88 6.63 -12.54
CA LEU A 146 9.56 7.35 -13.77
C LEU A 146 8.65 6.48 -14.65
N PRO A 147 7.85 7.08 -15.56
CA PRO A 147 6.99 6.33 -16.49
C PRO A 147 7.73 5.32 -17.36
N ASP A 148 9.02 5.56 -17.61
CA ASP A 148 9.92 4.67 -18.37
C ASP A 148 10.48 3.50 -17.57
N GLY A 149 10.06 3.33 -16.31
CA GLY A 149 10.51 2.26 -15.42
C GLY A 149 11.86 2.52 -14.74
N ARG A 150 12.57 3.61 -15.10
CA ARG A 150 13.80 4.00 -14.42
C ARG A 150 13.50 4.40 -12.98
N THR A 151 14.48 4.17 -12.12
CA THR A 151 14.39 4.60 -10.72
C THR A 151 14.45 6.13 -10.71
N GLY A 152 13.35 6.77 -10.34
CA GLY A 152 13.33 8.22 -10.13
C GLY A 152 13.85 8.58 -8.75
N SER A 153 13.35 9.68 -8.19
CA SER A 153 13.84 10.22 -6.93
C SER A 153 13.50 9.33 -5.73
N LEU A 154 14.42 9.25 -4.77
CA LEU A 154 14.17 8.66 -3.46
C LEU A 154 13.56 9.73 -2.56
N TRP A 155 12.38 9.44 -2.02
CA TRP A 155 11.73 10.29 -1.03
C TRP A 155 11.88 9.71 0.37
N SER A 156 12.40 10.53 1.30
CA SER A 156 12.45 10.26 2.73
C SER A 156 12.00 11.52 3.46
N TRP A 157 10.91 11.46 4.21
CA TRP A 157 10.43 12.64 4.94
C TRP A 157 11.44 13.08 6.02
N GLN A 158 12.22 12.16 6.56
CA GLN A 158 13.27 12.47 7.54
C GLN A 158 14.36 13.32 6.92
N GLU A 159 14.82 12.97 5.72
CA GLU A 159 15.82 13.75 4.98
C GLU A 159 15.23 15.10 4.56
N ALA A 160 14.01 15.12 4.03
CA ALA A 160 13.32 16.34 3.64
C ALA A 160 13.11 17.32 4.81
N SER A 161 12.81 16.82 6.00
CA SER A 161 12.66 17.65 7.21
C SER A 161 13.96 18.33 7.63
N ARG A 162 15.11 17.66 7.45
CA ARG A 162 16.43 18.21 7.77
C ARG A 162 16.83 19.33 6.83
N SER A 163 16.49 19.20 5.54
CA SER A 163 16.78 20.23 4.55
C SER A 163 16.00 21.53 4.78
N GLY A 164 14.80 21.45 5.38
CA GLY A 164 13.97 22.62 5.65
C GLY A 164 14.14 23.27 7.03
N GLN A 165 14.76 22.58 8.00
CA GLN A 165 14.84 23.06 9.38
C GLN A 165 16.23 23.61 9.70
N SER A 166 16.32 24.92 9.94
CA SER A 166 17.60 25.61 10.21
C SER A 166 18.09 25.50 11.65
N THR A 167 17.26 25.06 12.60
CA THR A 167 17.62 25.03 14.04
C THR A 167 17.43 23.64 14.67
N PRO A 168 18.36 23.20 15.54
CA PRO A 168 18.30 21.87 16.17
C PRO A 168 17.08 21.70 17.10
N ASP A 169 16.64 22.77 17.76
CA ASP A 169 15.47 22.75 18.64
C ASP A 169 14.17 22.48 17.86
N SER A 170 14.07 22.99 16.63
CA SER A 170 12.95 22.69 15.73
C SER A 170 12.91 21.20 15.39
N THR A 171 14.06 20.60 15.13
CA THR A 171 14.20 19.16 14.85
C THR A 171 13.78 18.29 16.03
N ALA A 172 14.16 18.66 17.26
CA ALA A 172 13.76 17.91 18.45
C ALA A 172 12.24 17.97 18.68
N SER A 173 11.62 19.14 18.52
CA SER A 173 10.17 19.31 18.61
C SER A 173 9.44 18.50 17.53
N PHE A 174 9.96 18.54 16.29
CA PHE A 174 9.45 17.78 15.15
C PHE A 174 9.44 16.27 15.42
N LEU A 175 10.58 15.71 15.80
CA LEU A 175 10.69 14.29 16.09
C LEU A 175 9.83 13.89 17.29
N THR A 176 9.68 14.76 18.29
CA THR A 176 8.78 14.53 19.44
C THR A 176 7.32 14.44 18.99
N ALA A 177 6.88 15.33 18.10
CA ALA A 177 5.52 15.32 17.56
C ALA A 177 5.22 14.05 16.76
N VAL A 178 6.17 13.59 15.91
CA VAL A 178 6.03 12.33 15.17
C VAL A 178 6.02 11.13 16.10
N ARG A 179 6.97 11.07 17.05
CA ARG A 179 7.13 9.96 18.00
C ARG A 179 5.88 9.72 18.84
N ARG A 180 5.13 10.78 19.17
CA ARG A 180 3.87 10.69 19.93
C ARG A 180 2.90 9.67 19.32
N ASP A 181 2.82 9.59 18.00
CA ASP A 181 1.95 8.64 17.31
C ASP A 181 2.64 7.32 16.95
N THR A 182 3.96 7.35 16.72
CA THR A 182 4.75 6.12 16.46
C THR A 182 4.63 5.11 17.60
N VAL A 183 4.63 5.59 18.86
CA VAL A 183 4.58 4.73 20.06
C VAL A 183 3.19 4.16 20.36
N LYS A 184 2.14 4.65 19.71
CA LYS A 184 0.78 4.14 19.87
C LYS A 184 0.70 2.75 19.22
N SER A 185 0.62 1.71 20.03
CA SER A 185 0.66 0.31 19.56
C SER A 185 -0.72 -0.26 19.23
N ARG A 186 -1.80 0.39 19.69
CA ARG A 186 -3.18 -0.06 19.48
C ARG A 186 -4.06 1.06 18.94
N LYS A 187 -5.15 0.69 18.27
CA LYS A 187 -6.08 1.66 17.66
C LYS A 187 -6.76 2.56 18.70
N GLU A 188 -7.01 2.04 19.90
CA GLU A 188 -7.68 2.77 20.99
C GLU A 188 -6.79 3.89 21.56
N MET A 189 -5.49 3.86 21.27
CA MET A 189 -4.56 4.93 21.65
C MET A 189 -4.52 6.07 20.64
N LEU A 190 -5.05 5.86 19.43
CA LEU A 190 -5.16 6.90 18.41
C LEU A 190 -6.33 7.83 18.74
N THR A 191 -6.25 9.07 18.29
CA THR A 191 -7.28 10.07 18.58
C THR A 191 -8.52 9.78 17.73
N GLU A 192 -9.71 9.90 18.33
CA GLU A 192 -10.98 9.75 17.60
C GLU A 192 -11.15 10.86 16.55
N VAL A 193 -11.90 10.56 15.48
CA VAL A 193 -12.16 11.52 14.42
C VAL A 193 -13.27 12.48 14.88
N PRO A 194 -12.99 13.79 14.97
CA PRO A 194 -14.03 14.77 15.26
C PRO A 194 -15.00 14.86 14.05
N PRO A 195 -16.27 15.24 14.25
CA PRO A 195 -17.23 15.39 13.15
C PRO A 195 -16.74 16.37 12.05
N ILE A 196 -15.98 17.39 12.44
CA ILE A 196 -15.38 18.35 11.50
C ILE A 196 -14.26 17.74 10.66
N ALA A 197 -13.69 16.59 11.00
CA ALA A 197 -12.65 15.96 10.19
C ALA A 197 -13.20 14.95 9.18
N LEU A 198 -14.48 14.57 9.30
CA LEU A 198 -15.10 13.61 8.39
C LEU A 198 -15.11 14.17 6.95
N LEU A 199 -14.69 13.33 6.00
CA LEU A 199 -14.72 13.67 4.59
C LEU A 199 -16.16 13.68 4.08
N SER A 200 -16.43 14.55 3.10
CA SER A 200 -17.76 14.65 2.48
C SER A 200 -18.17 13.31 1.87
N PRO A 201 -19.36 12.77 2.18
CA PRO A 201 -19.88 11.56 1.56
C PRO A 201 -20.04 11.78 0.05
N GLY A 202 -19.21 11.15 -0.77
CA GLY A 202 -19.25 11.33 -2.23
C GLY A 202 -18.04 10.76 -2.96
N THR A 203 -16.89 10.70 -2.30
CA THR A 203 -15.71 10.01 -2.84
C THR A 203 -15.96 8.51 -2.74
N ARG A 204 -16.43 7.87 -3.83
CA ARG A 204 -16.68 6.42 -3.85
C ARG A 204 -15.42 5.66 -3.41
N GLU A 205 -15.55 4.86 -2.36
CA GLU A 205 -14.46 4.07 -1.81
C GLU A 205 -14.58 2.64 -2.31
N ALA A 206 -13.61 2.17 -3.10
CA ALA A 206 -13.34 0.74 -3.16
C ALA A 206 -12.44 0.39 -1.97
N THR A 207 -13.00 -0.27 -0.97
CA THR A 207 -12.29 -0.79 0.21
C THR A 207 -11.24 -1.81 -0.23
N VAL A 208 -10.18 -2.03 0.56
CA VAL A 208 -9.23 -3.14 0.31
C VAL A 208 -9.96 -4.48 0.22
N ALA A 209 -11.01 -4.69 1.04
CA ALA A 209 -11.85 -5.88 0.94
C ALA A 209 -12.41 -6.09 -0.48
N GLU A 210 -12.90 -5.01 -1.11
CA GLU A 210 -13.42 -5.04 -2.48
C GLU A 210 -12.30 -5.18 -3.52
N ARG A 211 -11.20 -4.43 -3.38
CA ARG A 211 -10.06 -4.47 -4.32
C ARG A 211 -9.41 -5.85 -4.40
N PHE A 212 -9.49 -6.62 -3.33
CA PHE A 212 -8.90 -7.96 -3.25
C PHE A 212 -9.95 -9.07 -3.47
N ASN A 213 -11.17 -8.73 -3.90
CA ASN A 213 -12.26 -9.68 -4.14
C ASN A 213 -12.59 -10.57 -2.91
N LEU A 214 -12.32 -10.09 -1.70
CA LEU A 214 -12.40 -10.89 -0.46
C LEU A 214 -13.85 -11.23 -0.09
N GLY A 215 -14.82 -10.51 -0.65
CA GLY A 215 -16.26 -10.81 -0.55
C GLY A 215 -16.86 -11.60 -1.73
N ALA A 216 -16.17 -11.66 -2.89
CA ALA A 216 -16.75 -12.24 -4.11
C ALA A 216 -16.69 -13.78 -4.14
N SER A 217 -15.76 -14.39 -3.40
CA SER A 217 -15.50 -15.83 -3.45
C SER A 217 -16.56 -16.69 -2.74
N ARG A 218 -17.38 -16.13 -1.83
CA ARG A 218 -18.42 -16.93 -1.13
C ARG A 218 -19.77 -16.98 -1.80
N ALA A 219 -20.09 -16.05 -2.70
CA ALA A 219 -21.38 -16.06 -3.41
C ALA A 219 -21.32 -16.86 -4.74
N ALA A 220 -20.17 -16.86 -5.42
CA ALA A 220 -20.02 -17.46 -6.75
C ALA A 220 -19.90 -19.00 -6.75
N GLU A 221 -19.66 -19.65 -5.61
CA GLU A 221 -19.50 -21.11 -5.55
C GLU A 221 -20.77 -21.90 -5.90
N LYS A 222 -21.95 -21.25 -5.81
CA LYS A 222 -23.23 -21.86 -6.23
C LYS A 222 -23.53 -21.64 -7.71
N GLU A 223 -23.10 -20.53 -8.31
CA GLU A 223 -23.33 -20.23 -9.73
C GLU A 223 -22.31 -20.91 -10.65
N GLY A 224 -21.04 -20.99 -10.24
CA GLY A 224 -19.99 -21.67 -11.02
C GLY A 224 -20.25 -23.16 -11.25
N LYS A 225 -20.93 -23.83 -10.30
CA LYS A 225 -21.34 -25.25 -10.47
C LYS A 225 -22.43 -25.41 -11.54
N ALA A 226 -23.34 -24.46 -11.67
CA ALA A 226 -24.39 -24.49 -12.70
C ALA A 226 -23.81 -24.22 -14.10
N ALA A 227 -22.95 -23.21 -14.22
CA ALA A 227 -22.27 -22.91 -15.48
C ALA A 227 -21.31 -24.04 -15.91
N GLY A 228 -20.57 -24.63 -14.97
CA GLY A 228 -19.72 -25.79 -15.24
C GLY A 228 -20.50 -27.03 -15.67
N ALA A 229 -21.68 -27.27 -15.09
CA ALA A 229 -22.57 -28.36 -15.49
C ALA A 229 -23.16 -28.16 -16.90
N GLN A 230 -23.50 -26.92 -17.27
CA GLN A 230 -23.96 -26.59 -18.62
C GLN A 230 -22.85 -26.77 -19.67
N LEU A 231 -21.61 -26.40 -19.34
CA LEU A 231 -20.45 -26.60 -20.23
C LEU A 231 -20.11 -28.09 -20.40
N LEU A 232 -20.20 -28.89 -19.32
CA LEU A 232 -20.07 -30.35 -19.42
C LEU A 232 -21.19 -30.98 -20.27
N SER A 233 -22.41 -30.47 -20.15
CA SER A 233 -23.55 -30.93 -20.98
C SER A 233 -23.36 -30.60 -22.46
N LEU A 234 -22.75 -29.46 -22.80
CA LEU A 234 -22.40 -29.09 -24.17
C LEU A 234 -21.27 -29.95 -24.74
N LEU A 235 -20.30 -30.35 -23.91
CA LEU A 235 -19.20 -31.23 -24.33
C LEU A 235 -19.63 -32.69 -24.48
N GLN A 236 -20.64 -33.13 -23.72
CA GLN A 236 -21.16 -34.50 -23.78
C GLN A 236 -22.29 -34.69 -24.80
N GLY A 237 -22.92 -33.61 -25.27
CA GLY A 237 -23.99 -33.63 -26.26
C GLY A 237 -23.58 -33.00 -27.58
N GLY A 238 -22.96 -33.79 -28.47
CA GLY A 238 -22.46 -33.29 -29.76
C GLY A 238 -22.30 -34.36 -30.82
N GLY A 239 -23.24 -35.29 -30.91
CA GLY A 239 -23.45 -36.13 -32.09
C GLY A 239 -24.82 -35.82 -32.66
N ASP A 240 -24.90 -34.84 -33.57
CA ASP A 240 -25.67 -34.93 -34.83
C ASP A 240 -25.70 -33.58 -35.57
N SER A 241 -25.00 -33.60 -36.70
CA SER A 241 -25.20 -32.87 -37.97
C SER A 241 -26.36 -31.86 -38.10
N GLN A 242 -26.05 -30.62 -38.47
CA GLN A 242 -26.41 -30.08 -39.79
C GLN A 242 -25.79 -28.70 -40.08
N ALA A 243 -25.49 -28.51 -41.36
CA ALA A 243 -24.74 -27.41 -41.95
C ALA A 243 -25.59 -26.17 -42.25
N GLY A 244 -24.93 -25.01 -42.30
CA GLY A 244 -25.37 -23.89 -43.13
C GLY A 244 -25.17 -22.51 -42.50
N GLY A 245 -24.46 -21.63 -43.21
CA GLY A 245 -24.66 -20.18 -43.09
C GLY A 245 -23.40 -19.35 -42.85
N ALA A 246 -22.76 -18.92 -43.93
CA ALA A 246 -21.76 -17.86 -43.93
C ALA A 246 -22.45 -16.49 -43.83
N GLY A 247 -21.93 -15.60 -42.97
CA GLY A 247 -22.41 -14.22 -42.84
C GLY A 247 -21.31 -13.32 -42.27
N GLN A 248 -20.95 -12.31 -43.05
CA GLN A 248 -19.84 -11.37 -42.87
C GLN A 248 -20.02 -10.42 -41.68
N ALA A 249 -18.91 -9.98 -41.07
CA ALA A 249 -18.89 -8.85 -40.15
C ALA A 249 -17.76 -7.87 -40.54
N THR A 250 -18.16 -6.67 -40.96
CA THR A 250 -17.29 -5.53 -41.27
C THR A 250 -17.37 -4.47 -40.18
N GLY A 251 -16.21 -4.00 -39.72
CA GLY A 251 -15.89 -2.57 -39.62
C GLY A 251 -16.38 -1.79 -38.41
N LEU A 252 -15.49 -1.53 -37.45
CA LEU A 252 -15.53 -0.35 -36.59
C LEU A 252 -14.10 0.10 -36.25
N SER A 253 -13.56 1.04 -37.02
CA SER A 253 -12.35 1.79 -36.69
C SER A 253 -12.58 3.26 -37.04
N ALA A 254 -12.57 4.12 -36.02
CA ALA A 254 -12.17 5.53 -36.03
C ALA A 254 -13.06 6.33 -35.07
N LEU A 255 -12.50 6.74 -33.93
CA LEU A 255 -12.86 7.95 -33.19
C LEU A 255 -11.95 8.04 -31.97
N PHE A 256 -10.80 8.70 -32.09
CA PHE A 256 -10.18 9.34 -30.95
C PHE A 256 -9.42 10.59 -31.42
N GLU A 257 -10.03 11.73 -31.11
CA GLU A 257 -9.62 13.07 -31.46
C GLU A 257 -8.92 13.71 -30.26
N GLN A 258 -7.88 14.49 -30.53
CA GLN A 258 -6.89 15.01 -29.60
C GLN A 258 -7.44 16.09 -28.67
N GLN A 259 -6.93 16.12 -27.43
CA GLN A 259 -7.10 17.23 -26.51
C GLN A 259 -5.73 17.89 -26.20
N PRO A 260 -5.62 19.23 -26.18
CA PRO A 260 -4.34 19.93 -26.02
C PRO A 260 -3.88 20.06 -24.56
N GLN A 261 -2.55 20.04 -24.38
CA GLN A 261 -1.83 20.25 -23.14
C GLN A 261 -1.84 21.72 -22.71
N ALA A 262 -2.08 21.96 -21.41
CA ALA A 262 -1.81 23.23 -20.75
C ALA A 262 -0.61 23.09 -19.81
N SER A 263 0.37 23.97 -20.00
CA SER A 263 1.60 24.10 -19.20
C SER A 263 1.36 24.96 -17.96
N ALA A 264 1.79 24.49 -16.78
CA ALA A 264 2.02 25.34 -15.62
C ALA A 264 3.40 25.02 -15.02
N ASP A 265 4.20 26.07 -14.95
CA ASP A 265 5.63 26.12 -14.71
C ASP A 265 5.87 26.61 -13.27
N ALA A 266 6.56 25.79 -12.46
CA ALA A 266 7.17 26.17 -11.18
C ALA A 266 8.25 25.13 -10.83
N GLY A 267 9.37 25.21 -11.53
CA GLY A 267 10.52 24.31 -11.37
C GLY A 267 11.18 24.42 -9.99
N TRP A 268 11.04 23.37 -9.20
CA TRP A 268 12.01 23.02 -8.17
C TRP A 268 13.10 22.17 -8.85
N ASP A 269 14.31 22.70 -8.89
CA ASP A 269 15.45 22.11 -9.59
C ASP A 269 15.91 20.82 -8.88
N TRP A 270 15.81 19.69 -9.58
CA TRP A 270 16.18 18.37 -9.08
C TRP A 270 17.69 18.19 -9.20
N ASN A 271 18.44 18.61 -8.19
CA ASN A 271 19.87 18.34 -8.15
C ASN A 271 20.12 16.87 -7.72
N THR A 272 20.06 15.97 -8.69
CA THR A 272 20.46 14.56 -8.57
C THR A 272 21.98 14.46 -8.48
N SER A 273 22.51 14.29 -7.27
CA SER A 273 23.86 13.78 -7.09
C SER A 273 23.85 12.65 -6.07
N GLN A 274 23.83 11.42 -6.58
CA GLN A 274 24.69 10.30 -6.18
C GLN A 274 24.21 9.03 -6.90
N GLY A 275 25.07 8.52 -7.78
CA GLY A 275 24.84 7.30 -8.55
C GLY A 275 24.82 6.06 -7.66
N TRP A 276 23.81 5.23 -7.85
CA TRP A 276 23.76 3.86 -7.38
C TRP A 276 23.46 2.98 -8.59
N GLY A 277 24.40 2.09 -8.88
CA GLY A 277 24.42 1.26 -10.08
C GLY A 277 23.26 0.29 -10.20
N ASP A 278 22.87 0.07 -11.45
CA ASP A 278 21.81 -0.82 -11.89
C ASP A 278 22.09 -2.29 -11.53
N CYS A 279 21.26 -2.86 -10.67
CA CYS A 279 21.22 -4.31 -10.41
C CYS A 279 19.83 -4.75 -9.92
N TRP A 280 18.75 -4.50 -10.67
CA TRP A 280 17.46 -5.17 -10.43
C TRP A 280 16.77 -5.51 -11.74
N GLY A 281 16.79 -6.80 -12.05
CA GLY A 281 16.16 -7.37 -13.24
C GLY A 281 14.63 -7.28 -13.22
N ASP A 282 14.12 -7.32 -14.44
CA ASP A 282 12.74 -7.46 -14.90
C ASP A 282 11.85 -8.28 -13.96
N TRP A 283 10.82 -7.65 -13.36
CA TRP A 283 9.93 -8.26 -12.34
C TRP A 283 8.45 -8.09 -12.68
N ASP A 284 8.12 -8.02 -13.97
CA ASP A 284 6.76 -8.17 -14.45
C ASP A 284 6.63 -9.41 -15.34
N SER A 285 6.39 -10.55 -14.71
CA SER A 285 5.86 -11.72 -15.40
C SER A 285 4.95 -12.47 -14.44
N GLY A 286 3.65 -12.47 -14.77
CA GLY A 286 2.66 -13.29 -14.09
C GLY A 286 3.04 -14.76 -14.17
N HIS A 287 3.70 -15.27 -13.14
CA HIS A 287 3.80 -16.71 -12.91
C HIS A 287 2.69 -17.11 -11.95
N SER A 288 1.68 -17.76 -12.51
CA SER A 288 0.78 -18.68 -11.81
C SER A 288 1.65 -19.77 -11.17
N TRP A 289 1.69 -19.82 -9.84
CA TRP A 289 2.35 -20.91 -9.11
C TRP A 289 1.33 -22.02 -8.88
N SER A 290 1.53 -23.15 -9.53
CA SER A 290 0.84 -24.40 -9.22
C SER A 290 1.25 -24.88 -7.82
N GLU A 291 0.26 -25.05 -6.95
CA GLU A 291 0.43 -25.74 -5.67
C GLU A 291 0.81 -27.20 -5.93
N GLY A 292 1.94 -27.63 -5.35
CA GLY A 292 2.39 -29.01 -5.54
C GLY A 292 3.59 -29.38 -4.70
N HIS A 293 3.55 -29.21 -3.38
CA HIS A 293 4.47 -29.94 -2.49
C HIS A 293 3.78 -30.45 -1.22
N SER A 294 3.42 -31.72 -1.31
CA SER A 294 3.12 -32.65 -0.23
C SER A 294 4.19 -32.59 0.87
N TRP A 295 3.77 -32.30 2.09
CA TRP A 295 4.59 -32.50 3.29
C TRP A 295 4.56 -33.98 3.66
N SER A 296 5.71 -34.66 3.57
CA SER A 296 5.90 -35.98 4.17
C SER A 296 6.12 -35.84 5.68
N GLU A 297 5.28 -36.53 6.44
CA GLU A 297 5.37 -36.68 7.89
C GLU A 297 6.69 -37.36 8.30
N GLY A 298 7.51 -36.65 9.08
CA GLY A 298 8.67 -37.21 9.77
C GLY A 298 8.24 -38.02 10.99
N LYS A 299 8.17 -39.35 10.84
CA LYS A 299 8.18 -40.31 11.95
C LYS A 299 9.60 -40.44 12.52
N GLY A 300 9.74 -40.44 13.84
CA GLY A 300 10.92 -40.99 14.50
C GLY A 300 11.29 -40.35 15.85
N TRP A 301 10.48 -40.56 16.88
CA TRP A 301 10.96 -40.47 18.26
C TRP A 301 11.55 -41.83 18.65
N GLY A 302 12.88 -41.88 18.76
CA GLY A 302 13.60 -43.03 19.29
C GLY A 302 13.66 -42.95 20.81
N ASP A 303 12.91 -43.85 21.47
CA ASP A 303 13.04 -44.15 22.89
C ASP A 303 14.37 -44.89 23.16
N GLY A 304 15.33 -44.19 23.75
CA GLY A 304 16.57 -44.77 24.25
C GLY A 304 16.48 -45.14 25.74
N LYS A 305 15.88 -46.30 26.05
CA LYS A 305 16.04 -46.96 27.35
C LYS A 305 17.46 -47.54 27.46
N GLY A 306 18.25 -47.07 28.41
CA GLY A 306 19.51 -47.69 28.82
C GLY A 306 19.55 -47.89 30.33
N ARG A 307 19.32 -49.14 30.78
CA ARG A 307 19.53 -49.62 32.15
C ARG A 307 20.99 -50.07 32.33
N GLY A 308 21.55 -49.77 33.50
CA GLY A 308 22.43 -50.67 34.27
C GLY A 308 23.93 -50.56 34.04
N LYS A 309 24.69 -50.15 35.06
CA LYS A 309 25.14 -50.99 36.17
C LYS A 309 25.45 -50.12 37.39
#